data_AF-A0A3M1BJC7-F1
#
_entry.id   AF-A0A3M1BJC7-F1
#
_cell.length_a   1.000
_cell.length_b   1.000
_cell.length_c   1.000
_cell.angle_alpha   90.00
_cell.angle_beta   90.00
_cell.angle_gamma   90.00
#
_symmetry.space_group_name_H-M   'P 1'
#
loop_
_entity.id
_entity.type
_entity.pdbx_description
1 polymer ?
#
loop_
_entity_poly.entity_id
_entity_poly.type
_entity_poly.pdbx_seq_one_letter_code
_entity_poly.pdbx_strand_id
1 'polypeptide(L)'
;QAIFPEQSETSRYRVYVMDRDGSNRRLLFPPEEAPGIEPGREWGVWSPGRLPESGGWGLAVLYQGNLWLVDTQSGEHFQITGEGRISAVDWK
;
A
#
# COMPACT_ATOMS: atom_id res chain seq x y z
N GLN A 1 4.98 1.44 7.96
CA GLN A 1 6.22 1.72 8.72
C GLN A 1 6.92 2.93 8.11
N ALA A 2 7.30 3.91 8.94
CA ALA A 2 8.14 5.03 8.53
C ALA A 2 9.55 4.55 8.18
N ILE A 3 10.14 5.07 7.10
CA ILE A 3 11.53 4.77 6.72
C ILE A 3 12.49 5.30 7.79
N PHE A 4 12.17 6.45 8.38
CA PHE A 4 12.86 7.06 9.51
C PHE A 4 11.88 7.19 10.68
N PRO A 5 11.84 6.21 11.60
CA PRO A 5 10.87 6.18 12.70
C PRO A 5 10.88 7.43 13.59
N GLU A 6 12.08 7.97 13.88
CA GLU A 6 12.27 9.19 14.68
C GLU A 6 11.69 10.45 14.03
N GLN A 7 11.36 10.40 12.74
CA GLN A 7 10.79 11.52 11.97
C GLN A 7 9.47 11.11 11.31
N SER A 8 8.69 10.25 11.95
CA SER A 8 7.50 9.65 11.35
C SER A 8 6.55 10.67 10.69
N GLU A 9 6.31 11.82 11.32
CA GLU A 9 5.44 12.89 10.77
C GLU A 9 5.80 13.31 9.34
N THR A 10 7.09 13.39 9.01
CA THR A 10 7.58 13.82 7.70
C THR A 10 8.23 12.69 6.91
N SER A 11 8.26 11.48 7.47
CA SER A 11 8.91 10.35 6.85
C SER A 11 8.08 9.83 5.69
N ARG A 12 8.76 9.22 4.73
CA ARG A 12 8.09 8.33 3.78
C ARG A 12 7.78 6.99 4.44
N TYR A 13 6.82 6.28 3.90
CA TYR A 13 6.31 5.05 4.48
C TYR A 13 6.42 3.86 3.52
N ARG A 14 6.48 2.67 4.12
CA ARG A 14 6.28 1.38 3.46
C ARG A 14 5.16 0.61 4.13
N VAL A 15 4.38 -0.09 3.33
CA VAL A 15 3.34 -1.02 3.77
C VAL A 15 3.99 -2.37 4.02
N TYR A 16 3.75 -2.92 5.21
CA TYR A 16 4.10 -4.28 5.56
C TYR A 16 2.81 -5.01 5.92
N VAL A 17 2.81 -6.31 5.69
CA VAL A 17 1.81 -7.23 6.24
C VAL A 17 2.50 -8.22 7.16
N MET A 18 1.76 -8.72 8.14
CA MET A 18 2.24 -9.67 9.14
C MET A 18 1.07 -10.49 9.64
N ASP A 19 1.35 -11.64 10.24
CA ASP A 19 0.33 -12.45 10.89
C ASP A 19 -0.23 -11.72 12.12
N ARG A 20 -1.39 -12.17 12.60
CA ARG A 20 -2.11 -11.55 13.72
C ARG A 20 -1.26 -11.47 14.99
N ASP A 21 -0.36 -12.43 15.19
CA ASP A 21 0.58 -12.48 16.32
C ASP A 21 1.83 -11.60 16.12
N GLY A 22 1.94 -10.92 14.98
CA GLY A 22 3.07 -10.08 14.60
C GLY A 22 4.22 -10.82 13.93
N SER A 23 4.11 -12.13 13.75
CA SER A 23 5.10 -12.92 13.02
C SER A 23 4.97 -12.76 11.50
N ASN A 24 5.89 -13.37 10.75
CA ASN A 24 5.90 -13.40 9.27
C ASN A 24 5.75 -12.02 8.61
N ARG A 25 6.36 -11.02 9.23
CA ARG A 25 6.36 -9.66 8.72
C ARG A 25 7.11 -9.59 7.39
N ARG A 26 6.43 -9.11 6.35
CA ARG A 26 6.99 -8.96 4.99
C ARG A 26 6.67 -7.60 4.40
N LEU A 27 7.61 -7.06 3.64
CA LEU A 27 7.40 -5.84 2.86
C LEU A 27 6.36 -6.13 1.78
N LEU A 28 5.34 -5.28 1.69
CA LEU A 28 4.30 -5.41 0.70
C LEU A 28 4.45 -4.39 -0.42
N PHE A 29 4.58 -3.10 -0.08
CA PHE A 29 4.63 -2.03 -1.07
C PHE A 29 5.14 -0.71 -0.47
N PRO A 30 5.80 0.17 -1.23
CA PRO A 30 6.45 -0.12 -2.51
C PRO A 30 7.70 -0.99 -2.30
N PRO A 31 8.32 -1.53 -3.37
CA PRO A 31 9.59 -2.24 -3.27
C PRO A 31 10.67 -1.42 -2.55
N GLU A 32 11.65 -2.09 -1.96
CA GLU A 32 12.64 -1.43 -1.09
C GLU A 32 13.45 -0.34 -1.82
N GLU A 33 13.79 -0.60 -3.08
CA GLU A 33 14.51 0.30 -3.99
C GLU A 33 13.69 1.54 -4.40
N ALA A 34 12.36 1.49 -4.23
CA ALA A 34 11.47 2.56 -4.66
C ALA A 34 11.29 3.63 -3.57
N PRO A 35 11.01 4.90 -3.97
CA PRO A 35 10.60 5.93 -3.02
C PRO A 35 9.43 5.47 -2.15
N GLY A 36 9.43 5.79 -0.86
CA GLY A 36 8.30 5.44 0.00
C GLY A 36 7.06 6.32 -0.26
N ILE A 37 5.94 5.87 0.29
CA ILE A 37 4.63 6.54 0.24
C ILE A 37 4.72 7.86 1.02
N GLU A 38 4.15 8.93 0.46
CA GLU A 38 4.06 10.22 1.13
C GLU A 38 3.19 10.13 2.40
N PRO A 39 3.53 10.85 3.47
CA PRO A 39 2.66 10.94 4.64
C PRO A 39 1.32 11.59 4.27
N GLY A 40 0.21 10.98 4.70
CA GLY A 40 -1.13 11.49 4.41
C GLY A 40 -2.24 10.67 5.08
N ARG A 41 -3.41 11.30 5.28
CA ARG A 41 -4.58 10.62 5.87
C ARG A 41 -5.19 9.57 4.94
N GLU A 42 -5.09 9.79 3.63
CA GLU A 42 -5.69 8.94 2.59
C GLU A 42 -4.58 8.28 1.76
N TRP A 43 -3.83 7.35 2.37
CA TRP A 43 -2.73 6.66 1.68
C TRP A 43 -3.17 5.34 1.05
N GLY A 44 -4.29 4.75 1.50
CA GLY A 44 -4.83 3.52 0.94
C GLY A 44 -6.06 2.99 1.67
N VAL A 45 -6.74 2.02 1.06
CA VAL A 45 -7.97 1.40 1.56
C VAL A 45 -8.06 -0.08 1.18
N TRP A 46 -8.44 -0.91 2.15
CA TRP A 46 -8.62 -2.36 1.97
C TRP A 46 -9.85 -2.67 1.14
N SER A 47 -9.75 -3.66 0.26
CA SER A 47 -10.90 -4.16 -0.49
C SER A 47 -11.95 -4.74 0.47
N PRO A 48 -13.26 -4.58 0.15
CA PRO A 48 -14.34 -5.09 0.99
C PRO A 48 -14.50 -6.61 0.90
N GLY A 49 -13.90 -7.23 -0.13
CA GLY A 49 -13.87 -8.68 -0.33
C GLY A 49 -12.53 -9.15 -0.86
N ARG A 50 -12.39 -10.47 -0.97
CA ARG A 50 -11.19 -11.11 -1.53
C ARG A 50 -11.10 -10.89 -3.05
N LEU A 51 -9.90 -10.72 -3.56
CA LEU A 51 -9.63 -10.65 -5.00
C LEU A 51 -9.92 -12.00 -5.65
N PRO A 52 -10.65 -12.05 -6.78
CA PRO A 52 -11.05 -13.33 -7.39
C PRO A 52 -9.89 -14.21 -7.86
N GLU A 53 -8.80 -13.60 -8.34
CA GLU A 53 -7.68 -14.32 -8.96
C GLU A 53 -6.78 -15.01 -7.94
N SER A 54 -6.48 -14.34 -6.82
CA SER A 54 -5.58 -14.84 -5.78
C SER A 54 -6.29 -15.44 -4.57
N GLY A 55 -7.55 -15.05 -4.34
CA GLY A 55 -8.25 -15.29 -3.07
C GLY A 55 -7.72 -14.47 -1.88
N GLY A 56 -6.74 -13.58 -2.11
CA GLY A 56 -6.17 -12.67 -1.12
C GLY A 56 -7.03 -11.42 -0.90
N TRP A 57 -6.65 -10.56 0.04
CA TRP A 57 -7.25 -9.22 0.16
C TRP A 57 -6.51 -8.26 -0.76
N GLY A 58 -7.24 -7.29 -1.31
CA GLY A 58 -6.67 -6.18 -2.06
C GLY A 58 -6.43 -4.98 -1.16
N LEU A 59 -5.37 -4.23 -1.45
CA LEU A 59 -5.12 -2.92 -0.88
C LEU A 59 -4.96 -1.92 -2.02
N ALA A 60 -5.88 -0.98 -2.12
CA ALA A 60 -5.73 0.17 -3.00
C ALA A 60 -4.79 1.17 -2.31
N VAL A 61 -3.73 1.61 -3.00
CA VAL A 61 -2.71 2.52 -2.45
C VAL A 61 -2.59 3.74 -3.36
N LEU A 62 -2.56 4.93 -2.75
CA LEU A 62 -2.18 6.15 -3.44
C LEU A 62 -0.67 6.33 -3.35
N TYR A 63 -0.02 6.31 -4.51
CA TYR A 63 1.42 6.37 -4.60
C TYR A 63 1.83 7.19 -5.83
N GLN A 64 2.62 8.24 -5.59
CA GLN A 64 3.04 9.22 -6.60
C GLN A 64 1.87 9.81 -7.40
N GLY A 65 0.76 10.12 -6.71
CA GLY A 65 -0.45 10.66 -7.33
C GLY A 65 -1.20 9.66 -8.23
N ASN A 66 -0.90 8.37 -8.12
CA ASN A 66 -1.56 7.32 -8.89
C ASN A 66 -2.19 6.28 -7.97
N LEU A 67 -3.24 5.64 -8.47
CA LEU A 67 -3.85 4.50 -7.83
C LEU A 67 -3.11 3.22 -8.21
N TRP A 68 -2.75 2.44 -7.20
CA TRP A 68 -2.19 1.11 -7.32
C TRP A 68 -3.10 0.12 -6.60
N LEU A 69 -3.29 -1.06 -7.19
CA LEU A 69 -3.90 -2.20 -6.49
C LEU A 69 -2.79 -3.18 -6.14
N VAL A 70 -2.76 -3.58 -4.86
CA VAL A 70 -1.75 -4.48 -4.30
C VAL A 70 -2.45 -5.71 -3.74
N ASP A 71 -2.02 -6.88 -4.16
CA ASP A 71 -2.47 -8.15 -3.62
C ASP A 71 -1.71 -8.48 -2.33
N THR A 72 -2.42 -8.66 -1.22
CA THR A 72 -1.78 -8.88 0.09
C THR A 72 -1.42 -10.33 0.36
N GLN A 73 -1.63 -11.23 -0.58
CA GLN A 73 -1.20 -12.63 -0.51
C GLN A 73 0.05 -12.84 -1.38
N SER A 74 0.03 -12.45 -2.65
CA SER A 74 1.19 -12.59 -3.56
C SER A 74 2.20 -11.45 -3.41
N GLY A 75 1.75 -10.24 -3.06
CA GLY A 75 2.57 -9.02 -3.13
C GLY A 75 2.66 -8.43 -4.55
N GLU A 76 1.98 -9.03 -5.52
CA GLU A 76 1.84 -8.44 -6.85
C GLU A 76 1.09 -7.11 -6.75
N HIS A 77 1.49 -6.17 -7.58
CA HIS A 77 0.93 -4.84 -7.58
C HIS A 77 0.91 -4.28 -8.99
N PHE A 78 -0.15 -3.55 -9.29
CA PHE A 78 -0.38 -3.00 -10.62
C PHE A 78 -0.93 -1.59 -10.51
N GLN A 79 -0.39 -0.72 -11.36
CA GLN A 79 -0.80 0.65 -11.47
C GLN A 79 -2.09 0.73 -12.30
N ILE A 80 -3.12 1.37 -11.74
CA ILE A 80 -4.44 1.52 -12.38
C ILE A 80 -4.53 2.83 -13.15
N THR A 81 -3.93 3.91 -12.63
CA THR A 81 -3.93 5.25 -13.26
C THR A 81 -2.51 5.71 -13.55
N GLY A 82 -2.29 6.55 -14.58
CA GLY A 82 -0.95 6.97 -15.00
C GLY A 82 -0.67 8.48 -15.00
N GLU A 83 -1.64 9.30 -14.62
CA GLU A 83 -1.58 10.77 -14.81
C GLU A 83 -1.07 11.56 -13.60
N GLY A 84 -0.90 10.91 -12.45
CA GLY A 84 -0.31 11.52 -11.25
C GLY A 84 -1.20 12.53 -10.53
N ARG A 85 -2.52 12.46 -10.68
CA ARG A 85 -3.48 13.45 -10.13
C ARG A 85 -4.51 12.86 -9.15
N ILE A 86 -4.39 11.59 -8.81
CA ILE A 86 -5.30 10.94 -7.86
C ILE A 86 -4.91 11.33 -6.44
N SER A 87 -5.88 11.83 -5.70
CA SER A 87 -5.70 12.31 -4.31
C SER A 87 -6.56 11.58 -3.29
N ALA A 88 -7.53 10.78 -3.72
CA ALA A 88 -8.43 10.01 -2.86
C ALA A 88 -8.80 8.67 -3.51
N VAL A 89 -9.09 7.67 -2.69
CA VAL A 89 -9.57 6.35 -3.13
C VAL A 89 -10.50 5.76 -2.08
N ASP A 90 -11.56 5.09 -2.53
CA ASP A 90 -12.51 4.36 -1.69
C ASP A 90 -13.07 3.14 -2.43
N TRP A 91 -13.48 2.12 -1.68
CA TRP A 91 -14.26 1.00 -2.20
C TRP A 91 -15.73 1.20 -1.81
N LYS A 92 -16.62 1.17 -2.81
CA LYS A 92 -18.07 1.20 -2.58
C LYS A 92 -18.68 -0.20 -2.59
#